data_AF-A0A091T0L4-F1
#
_entry.id   AF-A0A091T0L4-F1
#
_cell.length_a   1.000
_cell.length_b   1.000
_cell.length_c   1.000
_cell.angle_alpha   90.00
_cell.angle_beta   90.00
_cell.angle_gamma   90.00
#
_symmetry.space_group_name_H-M   'P 1'
#
loop_
_entity.id
_entity.type
_entity.pdbx_description
1 polymer ?
#
loop_
_entity_poly.entity_id
_entity_poly.type
_entity_poly.pdbx_seq_one_letter_code
_entity_poly.pdbx_strand_id
1 'polypeptide(L)'
;RLVYSSDKNLEAEELAMMKKVLEPKLIQENNITTLQNTQTNVNCLGDGRSTPVDQNTPSNSKLETASVLGEDLMMLYKKCCCPDINICIEGKDFQAHRAILCARSRYFAAMLSGSWAESSQEHITLQGISHVEMSVILHFIYGGILDFPDKVDVGRMLGIADMYGLDGLKEVAVYILKRDYCNFFQKPVPGKQQPVLECMAIAHSLGVENLYAACMK
;
A
#
# COMPACT_ATOMS: atom_id res chain seq x y z
N ARG A 1 30.99 2.35 29.56
CA ARG A 1 29.56 2.30 29.14
C ARG A 1 29.45 3.15 27.88
N LEU A 2 29.59 2.54 26.70
CA LEU A 2 29.43 3.24 25.43
C LEU A 2 27.93 3.45 25.21
N VAL A 3 27.49 4.70 25.26
CA VAL A 3 26.13 5.09 24.91
C VAL A 3 26.17 5.43 23.44
N TYR A 4 25.57 4.59 22.59
CA TYR A 4 25.35 4.94 21.18
C TYR A 4 24.34 6.10 21.14
N SER A 5 24.79 7.22 20.58
CA SER A 5 23.98 8.38 20.23
C SER A 5 23.75 8.32 18.72
N SER A 6 22.74 7.58 18.25
CA SER A 6 22.40 7.52 16.83
C SER A 6 20.95 7.13 16.60
N ASP A 7 19.99 8.04 16.81
CA ASP A 7 18.62 7.83 16.31
C ASP A 7 18.15 8.95 15.37
N LYS A 8 18.71 10.17 15.46
CA LYS A 8 18.26 11.29 14.61
C LYS A 8 18.71 11.21 13.15
N ASN A 9 19.83 10.54 12.88
CA ASN A 9 20.38 10.47 11.52
C ASN A 9 19.70 9.37 10.69
N LEU A 10 19.28 8.27 11.34
CA LEU A 10 18.58 7.17 10.69
C LEU A 10 17.15 7.57 10.28
N GLU A 11 16.41 8.24 11.17
CA GLU A 11 15.08 8.77 10.86
C GLU A 11 15.11 9.80 9.72
N ALA A 12 16.16 10.63 9.65
CA ALA A 12 16.30 11.62 8.58
C ALA A 12 16.63 10.97 7.22
N GLU A 13 17.45 9.92 7.22
CA GLU A 13 17.79 9.14 6.02
C GLU A 13 16.60 8.33 5.51
N GLU A 14 15.82 7.70 6.39
CA GLU A 14 14.58 7.00 6.05
C GLU A 14 13.53 7.97 5.46
N LEU A 15 13.36 9.14 6.07
CA LEU A 15 12.47 10.19 5.57
C LEU A 15 12.92 10.72 4.19
N ALA A 16 14.23 10.81 3.95
CA ALA A 16 14.78 11.21 2.67
C ALA A 16 14.57 10.14 1.58
N MET A 17 14.69 8.85 1.93
CA MET A 17 14.37 7.75 1.02
C MET A 17 12.88 7.73 0.68
N MET A 18 11.99 7.85 1.68
CA MET A 18 10.54 7.92 1.45
C MET A 18 10.18 9.13 0.59
N LYS A 19 10.78 10.29 0.84
CA LYS A 19 10.61 11.49 0.01
C LYS A 19 10.97 11.23 -1.46
N LYS A 20 12.09 10.55 -1.71
CA LYS A 20 12.52 10.20 -3.08
C LYS A 20 11.58 9.20 -3.76
N VAL A 21 10.97 8.29 -3.00
CA VAL A 21 10.04 7.29 -3.53
C VAL A 21 8.66 7.91 -3.81
N LEU A 22 8.23 8.87 -3.00
CA LEU A 22 6.89 9.45 -3.04
C LEU A 22 6.79 10.80 -3.77
N GLU A 23 7.92 11.35 -4.25
CA GLU A 23 7.92 12.55 -5.07
C GLU A 23 7.44 12.23 -6.51
N PRO A 24 6.47 12.97 -7.05
CA PRO A 24 6.08 12.81 -8.44
C PRO A 24 7.27 13.17 -9.34
N LYS A 25 7.82 12.18 -10.05
CA LYS A 25 8.87 12.40 -11.06
C LYS A 25 8.28 13.29 -12.16
N LEU A 26 8.64 14.56 -12.16
CA LEU A 26 8.46 15.42 -13.33
C LEU A 26 9.24 14.78 -14.48
N ILE A 27 8.52 14.58 -15.59
CA ILE A 27 8.95 13.88 -16.79
C ILE A 27 10.35 14.33 -17.21
N GLN A 28 11.31 13.38 -17.23
CA GLN A 28 12.49 13.47 -18.09
C GLN A 28 12.30 12.45 -19.20
N GLU A 29 11.98 12.96 -20.39
CA GLU A 29 11.99 12.17 -21.61
C GLU A 29 13.40 11.61 -21.89
N ASN A 30 13.41 10.45 -22.55
CA ASN A 30 14.49 9.85 -23.35
C ASN A 30 15.45 8.88 -22.62
N ASN A 31 15.20 7.57 -22.78
CA ASN A 31 15.77 6.78 -23.87
C ASN A 31 15.36 5.30 -23.77
N ILE A 32 14.82 4.77 -24.87
CA ILE A 32 14.41 3.38 -25.02
C ILE A 32 15.66 2.52 -25.21
N THR A 33 15.87 1.54 -24.33
CA THR A 33 16.70 0.37 -24.64
C THR A 33 15.82 -0.87 -24.50
N THR A 34 15.38 -1.38 -25.64
CA THR A 34 14.69 -2.66 -25.79
C THR A 34 15.57 -3.80 -25.28
N LEU A 35 15.11 -4.49 -24.24
CA LEU A 35 15.47 -5.88 -23.98
C LEU A 35 14.26 -6.73 -24.37
N GLN A 36 14.39 -7.44 -25.48
CA GLN A 36 13.45 -8.47 -25.91
C GLN A 36 13.57 -9.64 -24.93
N ASN A 37 12.61 -9.80 -24.01
CA ASN A 37 12.45 -11.04 -23.27
C ASN A 37 11.52 -11.97 -24.04
N THR A 38 12.07 -13.15 -24.34
CA THR A 38 11.46 -14.27 -25.03
C THR A 38 10.22 -14.76 -24.27
N GLN A 39 9.13 -14.99 -25.02
CA GLN A 39 7.92 -15.64 -24.51
C GLN A 39 8.23 -17.06 -24.07
N THR A 40 8.26 -17.32 -22.76
CA THR A 40 8.04 -18.67 -22.23
C THR A 40 6.55 -18.80 -21.94
N ASN A 41 5.88 -19.49 -22.86
CA ASN A 41 4.46 -19.81 -22.80
C ASN A 41 4.25 -20.91 -21.75
N VAL A 42 3.83 -20.55 -20.54
CA VAL A 42 3.30 -21.51 -19.56
C VAL A 42 1.78 -21.42 -19.58
N ASN A 43 1.17 -22.30 -20.37
CA ASN A 43 -0.26 -22.56 -20.34
C ASN A 43 -0.56 -23.45 -19.12
N CYS A 44 -1.25 -22.91 -18.11
CA CYS A 44 -1.93 -23.73 -17.11
C CYS A 44 -3.42 -23.78 -17.47
N LEU A 45 -3.95 -25.00 -17.65
CA LEU A 45 -5.36 -25.26 -17.91
C LEU A 45 -6.22 -24.96 -16.66
N GLY A 46 -7.34 -24.26 -16.86
CA GLY A 46 -8.39 -24.11 -15.84
C GLY A 46 -9.57 -23.30 -16.38
N ASP A 47 -10.78 -23.78 -16.12
CA ASP A 47 -12.03 -23.51 -16.82
C ASP A 47 -12.53 -22.05 -16.85
N GLY A 48 -13.15 -21.69 -17.97
CA GLY A 48 -13.59 -20.32 -18.25
C GLY A 48 -14.91 -19.93 -17.59
N ARG A 49 -14.94 -18.69 -17.11
CA ARG A 49 -16.14 -17.83 -17.20
C ARG A 49 -15.70 -16.36 -17.33
N SER A 50 -15.45 -15.93 -18.56
CA SER A 50 -15.12 -14.54 -18.87
C SER A 50 -16.38 -13.67 -18.79
N THR A 51 -16.42 -12.72 -17.86
CA THR A 51 -17.31 -11.56 -17.96
C THR A 51 -16.54 -10.38 -18.57
N PRO A 52 -17.12 -9.61 -19.51
CA PRO A 52 -16.43 -8.52 -20.17
C PRO A 52 -16.31 -7.34 -19.21
N VAL A 53 -15.08 -6.90 -18.91
CA VAL A 53 -14.85 -5.64 -18.20
C VAL A 53 -14.66 -4.55 -19.25
N ASP A 54 -15.61 -3.62 -19.28
CA ASP A 54 -15.62 -2.42 -20.11
C ASP A 54 -14.33 -1.61 -19.89
N GLN A 55 -13.60 -1.40 -20.98
CA GLN A 55 -12.45 -0.51 -21.04
C GLN A 55 -12.96 0.89 -21.35
N ASN A 56 -13.03 1.77 -20.35
CA ASN A 56 -12.98 3.21 -20.55
C ASN A 56 -12.71 3.96 -19.25
N THR A 57 -11.46 4.31 -18.99
CA THR A 57 -11.10 5.61 -18.37
C THR A 57 -9.59 5.88 -18.52
N PRO A 58 -9.20 7.04 -19.09
CA PRO A 58 -7.79 7.42 -19.18
C PRO A 58 -7.38 8.22 -17.94
N SER A 59 -6.54 7.62 -17.11
CA SER A 59 -5.63 8.35 -16.21
C SER A 59 -4.30 7.60 -16.24
N ASN A 60 -3.46 7.93 -17.21
CA ASN A 60 -2.20 7.25 -17.48
C ASN A 60 -1.09 7.74 -16.53
N SER A 61 -1.31 7.65 -15.22
CA SER A 61 -0.20 7.55 -14.27
C SER A 61 0.11 6.06 -14.10
N LYS A 62 1.19 5.61 -14.73
CA LYS A 62 1.64 4.22 -14.60
C LYS A 62 2.07 4.01 -13.15
N LEU A 63 1.32 3.21 -12.41
CA LEU A 63 1.66 2.81 -11.05
C LEU A 63 3.00 2.07 -11.07
N GLU A 64 4.04 2.62 -10.44
CA GLU A 64 5.40 2.06 -10.45
C GLU A 64 5.57 1.06 -9.30
N THR A 65 5.93 -0.18 -9.64
CA THR A 65 6.30 -1.22 -8.67
C THR A 65 7.68 -0.97 -8.10
N ALA A 66 7.92 -1.42 -6.86
CA ALA A 66 9.17 -1.13 -6.14
C ALA A 66 10.41 -1.89 -6.66
N SER A 67 10.23 -2.95 -7.43
CA SER A 67 11.33 -3.78 -7.96
C SER A 67 10.86 -4.69 -9.11
N VAL A 68 11.81 -5.34 -9.79
CA VAL A 68 11.52 -6.39 -10.79
C VAL A 68 10.68 -7.52 -10.19
N LEU A 69 11.00 -7.97 -8.97
CA LEU A 69 10.16 -8.97 -8.28
C LEU A 69 8.73 -8.44 -8.06
N GLY A 70 8.60 -7.15 -7.72
CA GLY A 70 7.29 -6.50 -7.61
C GLY A 70 6.52 -6.47 -8.94
N GLU A 71 7.21 -6.26 -10.06
CA GLU A 71 6.61 -6.36 -11.40
C GLU A 71 6.10 -7.78 -11.69
N ASP A 72 6.92 -8.78 -11.41
CA ASP A 72 6.58 -10.19 -11.64
C ASP A 72 5.38 -10.64 -10.80
N LEU A 73 5.37 -10.30 -9.50
CA LEU A 73 4.26 -10.62 -8.59
C LEU A 73 3.00 -9.83 -8.94
N MET A 74 3.14 -8.55 -9.34
CA MET A 74 2.01 -7.76 -9.82
C MET A 74 1.41 -8.36 -11.10
N MET A 75 2.25 -8.89 -12.00
CA MET A 75 1.79 -9.56 -13.20
C MET A 75 1.07 -10.88 -12.86
N LEU A 76 1.59 -11.66 -11.90
CA LEU A 76 0.93 -12.86 -11.38
C LEU A 76 -0.48 -12.55 -10.88
N TYR A 77 -0.63 -11.49 -10.08
CA TYR A 77 -1.92 -11.02 -9.58
C TYR A 77 -2.86 -10.56 -10.70
N LYS A 78 -2.41 -9.66 -11.58
CA LYS A 78 -3.24 -9.09 -12.66
C LYS A 78 -3.70 -10.13 -13.68
N LYS A 79 -2.89 -11.15 -13.95
CA LYS A 79 -3.25 -12.25 -14.86
C LYS A 79 -4.11 -13.33 -14.20
N CYS A 80 -4.32 -13.26 -12.88
CA CYS A 80 -5.04 -14.27 -12.11
C CYS A 80 -4.49 -15.68 -12.39
N CYS A 81 -3.15 -15.83 -12.38
CA CYS A 81 -2.50 -17.10 -12.65
C CYS A 81 -2.46 -17.97 -11.39
N CYS A 82 -3.24 -19.05 -11.36
CA CYS A 82 -3.30 -20.00 -10.24
C CYS A 82 -3.72 -19.38 -8.88
N PRO A 83 -4.77 -18.55 -8.80
CA PRO A 83 -5.29 -18.07 -7.53
C PRO A 83 -5.88 -19.23 -6.74
N ASP A 84 -5.68 -19.21 -5.42
CA ASP A 84 -6.17 -20.22 -4.47
C ASP A 84 -7.11 -19.61 -3.41
N ILE A 85 -7.46 -18.32 -3.56
CA ILE A 85 -8.46 -17.64 -2.74
C ILE A 85 -9.15 -16.50 -3.51
N ASN A 86 -10.42 -16.30 -3.24
CA ASN A 86 -11.21 -15.16 -3.66
C ASN A 86 -11.60 -14.31 -2.44
N ILE A 87 -11.43 -12.99 -2.53
CA ILE A 87 -11.80 -12.04 -1.47
C ILE A 87 -12.90 -11.14 -1.99
N CYS A 88 -14.10 -11.23 -1.40
CA CYS A 88 -15.22 -10.37 -1.76
C CYS A 88 -15.30 -9.15 -0.85
N ILE A 89 -15.29 -7.96 -1.46
CA ILE A 89 -15.43 -6.65 -0.82
C ILE A 89 -16.52 -5.88 -1.54
N GLU A 90 -17.57 -5.45 -0.84
CA GLU A 90 -18.69 -4.68 -1.43
C GLU A 90 -19.29 -5.35 -2.70
N GLY A 91 -19.33 -6.70 -2.72
CA GLY A 91 -19.82 -7.47 -3.86
C GLY A 91 -18.84 -7.58 -5.04
N LYS A 92 -17.62 -7.05 -4.90
CA LYS A 92 -16.53 -7.19 -5.87
C LYS A 92 -15.50 -8.22 -5.41
N ASP A 93 -15.16 -9.10 -6.34
CA ASP A 93 -14.25 -10.22 -6.11
C ASP A 93 -12.80 -9.89 -6.49
N PHE A 94 -11.88 -10.33 -5.65
CA PHE A 94 -10.44 -10.20 -5.82
C PHE A 94 -9.77 -11.58 -5.72
N GLN A 95 -9.35 -12.13 -6.85
CA GLN A 95 -8.60 -13.38 -6.90
C GLN A 95 -7.14 -13.14 -6.46
N ALA A 96 -6.66 -13.94 -5.51
CA ALA A 96 -5.36 -13.75 -4.90
C ALA A 96 -4.69 -15.09 -4.53
N HIS A 97 -3.50 -14.99 -3.92
CA HIS A 97 -2.66 -16.12 -3.53
C HIS A 97 -2.44 -16.10 -2.03
N ARG A 98 -2.91 -17.13 -1.32
CA ARG A 98 -2.85 -17.25 0.14
C ARG A 98 -1.42 -17.11 0.65
N ALA A 99 -0.47 -17.79 0.01
CA ALA A 99 0.95 -17.75 0.42
C ALA A 99 1.52 -16.32 0.42
N ILE A 100 1.20 -15.52 -0.60
CA ILE A 100 1.68 -14.13 -0.72
C ILE A 100 0.99 -13.24 0.31
N LEU A 101 -0.33 -13.38 0.48
CA LEU A 101 -1.08 -12.63 1.49
C LEU A 101 -0.54 -12.89 2.90
N CYS A 102 -0.38 -14.16 3.29
CA CYS A 102 0.14 -14.53 4.60
C CYS A 102 1.59 -14.06 4.82
N ALA A 103 2.44 -14.13 3.79
CA ALA A 103 3.83 -13.71 3.91
C ALA A 103 3.97 -12.18 4.09
N ARG A 104 3.00 -11.40 3.62
CA ARG A 104 3.10 -9.93 3.53
C ARG A 104 2.17 -9.18 4.48
N SER A 105 1.21 -9.86 5.09
CA SER A 105 0.22 -9.26 6.00
C SER A 105 -0.02 -10.14 7.21
N ARG A 106 0.19 -9.58 8.41
CA ARG A 106 -0.06 -10.28 9.67
C ARG A 106 -1.54 -10.65 9.85
N TYR A 107 -2.44 -9.81 9.33
CA TYR A 107 -3.89 -10.05 9.36
C TYR A 107 -4.26 -11.27 8.51
N PHE A 108 -3.81 -11.30 7.25
CA PHE A 108 -4.07 -12.46 6.39
C PHE A 108 -3.36 -13.72 6.91
N ALA A 109 -2.15 -13.59 7.47
CA ALA A 109 -1.49 -14.71 8.12
C ALA A 109 -2.34 -15.29 9.25
N ALA A 110 -2.88 -14.46 10.14
CA ALA A 110 -3.71 -14.89 11.25
C ALA A 110 -5.05 -15.50 10.78
N MET A 111 -5.68 -14.91 9.77
CA MET A 111 -6.98 -15.35 9.25
C MET A 111 -6.88 -16.64 8.42
N LEU A 112 -5.84 -16.76 7.59
CA LEU A 112 -5.73 -17.83 6.58
C LEU A 112 -4.80 -18.96 7.01
N SER A 113 -4.06 -18.81 8.10
CA SER A 113 -3.19 -19.87 8.64
C SER A 113 -3.83 -20.54 9.86
N GLY A 114 -3.66 -21.86 9.99
CA GLY A 114 -4.15 -22.63 11.13
C GLY A 114 -5.47 -23.35 10.87
N SER A 115 -6.25 -23.59 11.93
CA SER A 115 -7.44 -24.47 11.92
C SER A 115 -8.77 -23.71 11.98
N TRP A 116 -8.78 -22.44 11.58
CA TRP A 116 -9.99 -21.60 11.55
C TRP A 116 -10.84 -21.95 10.33
N ALA A 117 -12.15 -21.67 10.36
CA ALA A 117 -13.04 -22.04 9.26
C ALA A 117 -12.57 -21.41 7.93
N GLU A 118 -12.13 -20.16 8.00
CA GLU A 118 -11.59 -19.35 6.91
C GLU A 118 -10.31 -19.94 6.30
N SER A 119 -9.52 -20.72 7.06
CA SER A 119 -8.31 -21.35 6.52
C SER A 119 -8.59 -22.49 5.54
N SER A 120 -9.84 -22.95 5.47
CA SER A 120 -10.30 -23.96 4.51
C SER A 120 -11.19 -23.40 3.40
N GLN A 121 -11.54 -22.11 3.46
CA GLN A 121 -12.43 -21.47 2.50
C GLN A 121 -11.65 -20.96 1.28
N GLU A 122 -12.15 -21.29 0.09
CA GLU A 122 -11.66 -20.73 -1.18
C GLU A 122 -12.22 -19.32 -1.43
N HIS A 123 -13.24 -18.91 -0.67
CA HIS A 123 -13.90 -17.60 -0.80
C HIS A 123 -14.19 -17.01 0.58
N ILE A 124 -13.68 -15.80 0.82
CA ILE A 124 -13.91 -15.04 2.04
C ILE A 124 -14.56 -13.70 1.71
N THR A 125 -15.36 -13.17 2.63
CA THR A 125 -15.94 -11.82 2.51
C THR A 125 -15.41 -10.96 3.64
N LEU A 126 -14.82 -9.80 3.33
CA LEU A 126 -14.37 -8.85 4.35
C LEU A 126 -15.27 -7.62 4.35
N GLN A 127 -15.49 -7.08 5.55
CA GLN A 127 -16.37 -5.94 5.80
C GLN A 127 -15.57 -4.77 6.38
N GLY A 128 -16.11 -3.55 6.29
CA GLY A 128 -15.50 -2.35 6.88
C GLY A 128 -14.37 -1.72 6.04
N ILE A 129 -14.08 -2.29 4.88
CA ILE A 129 -13.15 -1.75 3.88
C ILE A 129 -13.85 -1.64 2.52
N SER A 130 -13.52 -0.62 1.74
CA SER A 130 -14.00 -0.46 0.37
C SER A 130 -13.12 -1.21 -0.63
N HIS A 131 -13.67 -1.47 -1.80
CA HIS A 131 -12.90 -2.10 -2.89
C HIS A 131 -11.70 -1.26 -3.37
N VAL A 132 -11.75 0.07 -3.20
CA VAL A 132 -10.63 0.97 -3.52
C VAL A 132 -9.48 0.77 -2.53
N GLU A 133 -9.79 0.71 -1.24
CA GLU A 133 -8.82 0.51 -0.17
C GLU A 133 -8.19 -0.89 -0.25
N MET A 134 -9.00 -1.91 -0.53
CA MET A 134 -8.48 -3.26 -0.80
C MET A 134 -7.54 -3.28 -2.01
N SER A 135 -7.84 -2.50 -3.05
CA SER A 135 -6.93 -2.37 -4.19
C SER A 135 -5.57 -1.79 -3.77
N VAL A 136 -5.53 -0.79 -2.88
CA VAL A 136 -4.27 -0.23 -2.36
C VAL A 136 -3.50 -1.30 -1.58
N ILE A 137 -4.17 -2.07 -0.71
CA ILE A 137 -3.56 -3.18 0.03
C ILE A 137 -2.92 -4.20 -0.93
N LEU A 138 -3.65 -4.66 -1.93
CA LEU A 138 -3.15 -5.67 -2.87
C LEU A 138 -2.03 -5.10 -3.74
N HIS A 139 -2.11 -3.83 -4.14
CA HIS A 139 -1.03 -3.19 -4.87
C HIS A 139 0.27 -3.11 -4.05
N PHE A 140 0.16 -2.82 -2.75
CA PHE A 140 1.29 -2.85 -1.83
C PHE A 140 1.83 -4.27 -1.63
N ILE A 141 0.96 -5.25 -1.38
CA ILE A 141 1.35 -6.64 -1.11
C ILE A 141 2.13 -7.25 -2.28
N TYR A 142 1.65 -7.08 -3.51
CA TYR A 142 2.26 -7.70 -4.69
C TYR A 142 3.34 -6.84 -5.33
N GLY A 143 3.12 -5.52 -5.40
CA GLY A 143 3.99 -4.62 -6.17
C GLY A 143 4.93 -3.78 -5.33
N GLY A 144 4.75 -3.74 -4.00
CA GLY A 144 5.42 -2.76 -3.14
C GLY A 144 5.06 -1.32 -3.48
N ILE A 145 3.88 -1.11 -4.07
CA ILE A 145 3.43 0.19 -4.56
C ILE A 145 2.98 1.05 -3.38
N LEU A 146 3.43 2.31 -3.35
CA LEU A 146 3.20 3.24 -2.23
C LEU A 146 2.29 4.42 -2.60
N ASP A 147 1.86 4.51 -3.85
CA ASP A 147 0.96 5.57 -4.30
C ASP A 147 -0.45 5.39 -3.75
N PHE A 148 -1.01 6.46 -3.19
CA PHE A 148 -2.42 6.54 -2.83
C PHE A 148 -3.20 7.23 -3.95
N PRO A 149 -4.35 6.68 -4.39
CA PRO A 149 -5.24 7.38 -5.30
C PRO A 149 -5.74 8.70 -4.68
N ASP A 150 -5.90 9.74 -5.50
CA ASP A 150 -6.24 11.12 -5.06
C ASP A 150 -7.47 11.24 -4.14
N LYS A 151 -8.40 10.27 -4.21
CA LYS A 151 -9.67 10.28 -3.47
C LYS A 151 -9.62 9.50 -2.16
N VAL A 152 -8.48 8.89 -1.82
CA VAL A 152 -8.36 8.04 -0.65
C VAL A 152 -8.00 8.88 0.57
N ASP A 153 -8.78 8.74 1.64
CA ASP A 153 -8.49 9.37 2.93
C ASP A 153 -7.25 8.70 3.56
N VAL A 154 -6.17 9.48 3.70
CA VAL A 154 -4.87 8.99 4.19
C VAL A 154 -4.94 8.57 5.66
N GLY A 155 -5.74 9.26 6.49
CA GLY A 155 -5.94 8.90 7.89
C GLY A 155 -6.65 7.55 8.02
N ARG A 156 -7.66 7.32 7.18
CA ARG A 156 -8.35 6.04 7.09
C ARG A 156 -7.42 4.93 6.59
N MET A 157 -6.61 5.20 5.58
CA MET A 157 -5.61 4.23 5.11
C MET A 157 -4.53 3.92 6.14
N LEU A 158 -4.14 4.89 6.97
CA LEU A 158 -3.22 4.66 8.09
C LEU A 158 -3.79 3.61 9.07
N GLY A 159 -5.07 3.75 9.44
CA GLY A 159 -5.74 2.77 10.29
C GLY A 159 -5.88 1.39 9.62
N ILE A 160 -6.21 1.36 8.33
CA ILE A 160 -6.31 0.11 7.56
C ILE A 160 -4.94 -0.58 7.46
N ALA A 161 -3.87 0.16 7.13
CA ALA A 161 -2.52 -0.39 7.03
C ALA A 161 -2.07 -1.01 8.35
N ASP A 162 -2.38 -0.37 9.48
CA ASP A 162 -2.10 -0.91 10.81
C ASP A 162 -2.91 -2.19 11.10
N MET A 163 -4.21 -2.19 10.82
CA MET A 163 -5.10 -3.35 11.01
C MET A 163 -4.65 -4.56 10.18
N TYR A 164 -4.26 -4.33 8.93
CA TYR A 164 -3.72 -5.38 8.04
C TYR A 164 -2.26 -5.73 8.33
N GLY A 165 -1.60 -4.94 9.19
CA GLY A 165 -0.22 -5.11 9.59
C GLY A 165 0.79 -4.92 8.48
N LEU A 166 0.57 -3.88 7.67
CA LEU A 166 1.39 -3.49 6.54
C LEU A 166 2.28 -2.30 6.96
N ASP A 167 3.34 -2.56 7.73
CA ASP A 167 4.12 -1.50 8.39
C ASP A 167 4.71 -0.49 7.39
N GLY A 168 5.23 -0.94 6.24
CA GLY A 168 5.72 -0.03 5.20
C GLY A 168 4.62 0.88 4.62
N LEU A 169 3.39 0.37 4.47
CA LEU A 169 2.26 1.20 4.00
C LEU A 169 1.80 2.18 5.08
N LYS A 170 1.83 1.75 6.35
CA LYS A 170 1.55 2.59 7.53
C LYS A 170 2.52 3.75 7.61
N GLU A 171 3.81 3.50 7.43
CA GLU A 171 4.86 4.52 7.43
C GLU A 171 4.67 5.56 6.33
N VAL A 172 4.29 5.13 5.12
CA VAL A 172 3.98 6.06 4.01
C VAL A 172 2.76 6.92 4.35
N ALA A 173 1.70 6.34 4.93
CA ALA A 173 0.55 7.13 5.35
C ALA A 173 0.94 8.19 6.40
N VAL A 174 1.77 7.84 7.40
CA VAL A 174 2.33 8.80 8.36
C VAL A 174 3.16 9.88 7.67
N TYR A 175 3.99 9.50 6.69
CA TYR A 175 4.78 10.45 5.91
C TYR A 175 3.89 11.47 5.19
N ILE A 176 2.84 11.02 4.52
CA ILE A 176 1.91 11.88 3.79
C ILE A 176 1.19 12.83 4.75
N LEU A 177 0.74 12.34 5.91
CA LEU A 177 0.13 13.20 6.93
C LEU A 177 1.11 14.29 7.41
N LYS A 178 2.37 13.93 7.69
CA LYS A 178 3.41 14.90 8.06
C LYS A 178 3.67 15.93 6.96
N ARG A 179 3.67 15.51 5.69
CA ARG A 179 3.88 16.39 4.53
C ARG A 179 2.71 17.36 4.36
N ASP A 180 1.50 16.83 4.28
CA ASP A 180 0.33 17.56 3.79
C ASP A 180 -0.34 18.39 4.89
N TYR A 181 -0.33 17.89 6.14
CA TYR A 181 -0.93 18.60 7.26
C TYR A 181 0.09 19.40 8.07
N CYS A 182 1.33 18.92 8.19
CA CYS A 182 2.30 19.53 9.09
C CYS A 182 3.41 20.30 8.38
N ASN A 183 3.53 20.22 7.05
CA ASN A 183 4.69 20.71 6.31
C ASN A 183 6.01 20.30 6.99
N PHE A 184 6.09 19.04 7.42
CA PHE A 184 7.20 18.47 8.19
C PHE A 184 7.57 19.25 9.47
N PHE A 185 6.62 19.94 10.10
CA PHE A 185 6.84 20.79 11.27
C PHE A 185 7.90 21.88 11.04
N GLN A 186 8.00 22.39 9.81
CA GLN A 186 8.73 23.62 9.53
C GLN A 186 8.08 24.81 10.27
N LYS A 187 8.80 25.94 10.36
CA LYS A 187 8.42 27.12 11.16
C LYS A 187 6.90 27.40 11.08
N PRO A 188 6.19 27.49 12.23
CA PRO A 188 4.76 27.74 12.24
C PRO A 188 4.43 28.99 11.44
N VAL A 189 3.56 28.84 10.43
CA VAL A 189 3.03 29.99 9.70
C VAL A 189 1.80 30.48 10.46
N PRO A 190 1.78 31.73 10.97
CA PRO A 190 0.63 32.28 11.66
C PRO A 190 -0.64 32.14 10.80
N GLY A 191 -1.73 31.66 11.41
CA GLY A 191 -3.01 31.45 10.72
C GLY A 191 -3.11 30.16 9.89
N LYS A 192 -2.09 29.28 9.88
CA LYS A 192 -2.13 27.97 9.17
C LYS A 192 -1.96 26.76 10.10
N GLN A 193 -2.42 26.85 11.35
CA GLN A 193 -2.28 25.76 12.33
C GLN A 193 -3.40 24.71 12.26
N GLN A 194 -4.50 25.01 11.56
CA GLN A 194 -5.65 24.10 11.48
C GLN A 194 -5.28 22.70 10.95
N PRO A 195 -4.49 22.56 9.85
CA PRO A 195 -4.09 21.23 9.38
C PRO A 195 -3.25 20.46 10.42
N VAL A 196 -2.38 21.13 11.19
CA VAL A 196 -1.61 20.48 12.26
C VAL A 196 -2.54 19.93 13.36
N LEU A 197 -3.61 20.67 13.71
CA LEU A 197 -4.61 20.22 14.68
C LEU A 197 -5.42 19.03 14.16
N GLU A 198 -5.77 19.01 12.87
CA GLU A 198 -6.43 17.86 12.23
C GLU A 198 -5.52 16.62 12.25
N CYS A 199 -4.24 16.78 11.91
CA CYS A 199 -3.24 15.71 12.00
C CYS A 199 -3.04 15.20 13.42
N MET A 200 -3.02 16.10 14.41
CA MET A 200 -2.97 15.75 15.83
C MET A 200 -4.17 14.88 16.23
N ALA A 201 -5.38 15.25 15.80
CA ALA A 201 -6.59 14.48 16.08
C ALA A 201 -6.54 13.09 15.43
N ILE A 202 -6.12 13.00 14.17
CA ILE A 202 -5.91 11.72 13.47
C ILE A 202 -4.89 10.86 14.23
N ALA A 203 -3.71 11.41 14.54
CA ALA A 203 -2.64 10.71 15.22
C ALA A 203 -3.06 10.18 16.59
N HIS A 204 -3.79 10.99 17.37
CA HIS A 204 -4.35 10.57 18.65
C HIS A 204 -5.37 9.43 18.48
N SER A 205 -6.31 9.57 17.54
CA SER A 205 -7.36 8.57 17.31
C SER A 205 -6.82 7.20 16.86
N LEU A 206 -5.68 7.19 16.18
CA LEU A 206 -5.02 5.99 15.64
C LEU A 206 -3.84 5.52 16.49
N GLY A 207 -3.59 6.13 17.66
CA GLY A 207 -2.51 5.74 18.56
C GLY A 207 -1.10 5.93 17.98
N VAL A 208 -0.91 6.88 17.05
CA VAL A 208 0.40 7.20 16.46
C VAL A 208 1.13 8.22 17.33
N GLU A 209 1.62 7.75 18.48
CA GLU A 209 2.21 8.59 19.55
C GLU A 209 3.33 9.51 19.06
N ASN A 210 4.24 9.02 18.22
CA ASN A 210 5.34 9.82 17.69
C ASN A 210 4.85 11.00 16.83
N LEU A 211 3.77 10.79 16.06
CA LEU A 211 3.18 11.86 15.24
C LEU A 211 2.38 12.82 16.11
N TYR A 212 1.62 12.31 17.08
CA TYR A 212 0.88 13.11 18.04
C TYR A 212 1.80 14.04 18.85
N ALA A 213 2.86 13.48 19.43
CA ALA A 213 3.86 14.23 20.18
C ALA A 213 4.62 15.27 19.33
N ALA A 214 4.74 15.05 18.02
CA ALA A 214 5.30 16.03 17.10
C ALA A 214 4.33 17.18 16.82
N CYS A 215 3.03 16.91 16.69
CA CYS A 215 2.01 17.95 16.49
C CYS A 215 1.81 18.87 17.69
N MET A 216 2.11 18.38 18.90
CA MET A 216 2.00 19.14 20.15
C MET A 216 3.12 20.17 20.37
N LYS A 217 4.21 20.11 19.59
CA LYS A 217 5.40 20.97 19.73
C LYS A 217 5.30 22.21 18.86
#